data_AF-A0A9J7DIZ6-F1
#
_entry.id   AF-A0A9J7DIZ6-F1
#
_cell.length_a   1.000
_cell.length_b   1.000
_cell.length_c   1.000
_cell.angle_alpha   90.00
_cell.angle_beta   90.00
_cell.angle_gamma   90.00
#
_symmetry.space_group_name_H-M   'P 1'
#
loop_
_entity.id
_entity.type
_entity.pdbx_description
1 polymer ?
#
loop_
_entity_poly.entity_id
_entity_poly.type
_entity_poly.pdbx_seq_one_letter_code
_entity_poly.pdbx_strand_id
1 'polypeptide(L)'
;MEFYKSCNCFTANALRVMPNIVRRSKICSFEDILCIEKNYSNVRKTKCERCARACNYTEYFSRPEIRVSGITRPRRNPQNISSTKEFYSLTLDLEYWPLLQFRALVIFSFTEYLVSLMGLAGLFIGTSYLTMYEVFYNIFVRVGFSYVVNWNFLEKKFKEQEEIEKTQPPPCINMSLKLKKH
;
A
#
# COMPACT_ATOMS: atom_id res chain seq x y z
N MET A 1 24.34 11.00 -13.76
CA MET A 1 24.95 11.65 -14.94
C MET A 1 26.16 10.83 -15.40
N GLU A 2 25.97 9.58 -15.85
CA GLU A 2 27.09 8.81 -16.42
C GLU A 2 27.52 9.29 -17.81
N PHE A 3 26.64 9.91 -18.61
CA PHE A 3 27.02 10.46 -19.93
C PHE A 3 28.21 11.43 -19.82
N TYR A 4 28.14 12.36 -18.86
CA TYR A 4 29.23 13.29 -18.62
C TYR A 4 30.48 12.59 -18.06
N LYS A 5 30.34 11.59 -17.20
CA LYS A 5 31.49 10.87 -16.63
C LYS A 5 32.28 10.07 -17.68
N SER A 6 31.61 9.57 -18.72
CA SER A 6 32.25 8.72 -19.73
C SER A 6 32.87 9.49 -20.89
N CYS A 7 32.24 10.59 -21.34
CA CYS A 7 32.70 11.35 -22.52
C CYS A 7 32.93 12.85 -22.26
N ASN A 8 32.77 13.34 -21.01
CA ASN A 8 33.02 14.73 -20.58
C ASN A 8 32.33 15.83 -21.40
N CYS A 9 31.25 15.51 -22.11
CA CYS A 9 30.54 16.45 -22.96
C CYS A 9 29.04 16.13 -23.00
N PHE A 10 28.24 17.13 -23.37
CA PHE A 10 26.80 16.97 -23.59
C PHE A 10 26.42 17.12 -25.07
N THR A 11 25.40 16.38 -25.49
CA THR A 11 24.84 16.55 -26.84
C THR A 11 24.16 17.90 -26.99
N ALA A 12 24.12 18.43 -28.21
CA ALA A 12 23.45 19.70 -28.49
C ALA A 12 21.97 19.69 -28.05
N ASN A 13 21.29 18.54 -28.17
CA ASN A 13 19.90 18.37 -27.73
C ASN A 13 19.73 18.49 -26.20
N ALA A 14 20.76 18.16 -25.43
CA ALA A 14 20.73 18.30 -23.97
C ALA A 14 20.63 19.78 -23.54
N LEU A 15 21.10 20.73 -24.36
CA LEU A 15 20.95 22.17 -24.07
C LEU A 15 19.47 22.60 -24.01
N ARG A 16 18.61 21.95 -24.81
CA ARG A 16 17.17 22.23 -24.85
C ARG A 16 16.42 21.63 -23.66
N VAL A 17 16.90 20.51 -23.15
CA VAL A 17 16.26 19.77 -22.05
C VAL A 17 16.81 20.22 -20.68
N MET A 18 18.09 20.59 -20.59
CA MET A 18 18.80 20.90 -19.34
C MET A 18 19.72 22.13 -19.49
N PRO A 19 19.18 23.32 -19.79
CA PRO A 19 19.99 24.49 -20.17
C PRO A 19 20.97 24.95 -19.08
N ASN A 20 20.59 24.86 -17.80
CA ASN A 20 21.42 25.36 -16.69
C ASN A 20 22.64 24.49 -16.38
N ILE A 21 22.54 23.18 -16.62
CA ILE A 21 23.65 22.24 -16.42
C ILE A 21 24.59 22.32 -17.63
N VAL A 22 24.02 22.32 -18.83
CA VAL A 22 24.78 22.24 -20.08
C VAL A 22 25.55 23.54 -20.36
N ARG A 23 25.01 24.71 -20.01
CA ARG A 23 25.72 26.01 -20.14
C ARG A 23 27.05 26.08 -19.39
N ARG A 24 27.23 25.28 -18.35
CA ARG A 24 28.47 25.23 -17.55
C ARG A 24 29.46 24.16 -18.02
N SER A 25 29.15 23.48 -19.13
CA SER A 25 29.89 22.31 -19.60
C SER A 25 30.11 22.35 -21.11
N LYS A 26 31.04 21.52 -21.60
CA LYS A 26 31.40 21.47 -23.01
C LYS A 26 30.30 20.74 -23.82
N ILE A 27 29.96 21.29 -24.99
CA ILE A 27 29.13 20.63 -25.99
C ILE A 27 30.04 19.68 -26.81
N CYS A 28 29.58 18.45 -27.04
CA CYS A 28 30.34 17.45 -27.79
C CYS A 28 30.64 17.91 -29.23
N SER A 29 31.87 17.64 -29.70
CA SER A 29 32.28 17.79 -31.11
C SER A 29 31.93 16.54 -31.91
N PHE A 30 32.16 16.57 -33.24
CA PHE A 30 31.93 15.41 -34.11
C PHE A 30 32.77 14.18 -33.72
N GLU A 31 33.96 14.39 -33.19
CA GLU A 31 34.87 13.34 -32.73
C GLU A 31 34.33 12.59 -31.50
N ASP A 32 33.58 13.29 -30.64
CA ASP A 32 33.02 12.75 -29.41
C ASP A 32 31.80 11.83 -29.67
N ILE A 33 31.21 11.88 -30.87
CA ILE A 33 30.03 11.07 -31.24
C ILE A 33 30.33 9.58 -31.14
N LEU A 34 31.54 9.15 -31.52
CA LEU A 34 31.99 7.76 -31.43
C LEU A 34 32.05 7.27 -29.96
N CYS A 35 32.43 8.14 -29.03
CA CYS A 35 32.41 7.83 -27.60
C CYS A 35 30.98 7.64 -27.08
N ILE A 36 30.06 8.49 -27.53
CA ILE A 36 28.64 8.43 -27.15
C ILE A 36 28.01 7.15 -27.66
N GLU A 37 28.21 6.80 -28.93
CA GLU A 37 27.65 5.59 -29.53
C GLU A 37 28.13 4.33 -28.80
N LYS A 38 29.44 4.24 -28.55
CA LYS A 38 30.05 3.12 -27.82
C LYS A 38 29.50 2.96 -26.40
N ASN A 39 29.23 4.07 -25.71
CA ASN A 39 28.74 4.07 -24.33
C ASN A 39 27.21 4.21 -24.21
N TYR A 40 26.48 4.36 -25.31
CA TYR A 40 25.05 4.63 -25.30
C TYR A 40 24.26 3.54 -24.55
N SER A 41 24.63 2.29 -24.78
CA SER A 41 24.02 1.13 -24.13
C SER A 41 24.26 1.11 -22.61
N ASN A 42 25.44 1.53 -22.17
CA ASN A 42 25.78 1.61 -20.75
C ASN A 42 25.00 2.74 -20.06
N VAL A 43 24.89 3.91 -20.70
CA VAL A 43 24.16 5.02 -20.08
C VAL A 43 22.63 4.86 -20.14
N ARG A 44 22.10 4.07 -21.07
CA ARG A 44 20.68 3.67 -21.02
C ARG A 44 20.41 2.71 -19.84
N LYS A 45 21.40 1.88 -19.49
CA LYS A 45 21.31 0.88 -18.40
C LYS A 45 21.63 1.45 -17.03
N THR A 46 22.30 2.59 -16.95
CA THR A 46 22.61 3.23 -15.67
C THR A 46 21.31 3.58 -14.97
N LYS A 47 21.02 2.79 -13.94
CA LYS A 47 19.86 2.97 -13.08
C LYS A 47 20.01 4.31 -12.40
N CYS A 48 19.12 5.23 -12.72
CA CYS A 48 18.86 6.33 -11.81
C CYS A 48 18.28 5.73 -10.53
N GLU A 49 19.14 5.41 -9.55
CA GLU A 49 18.75 4.73 -8.31
C GLU A 49 17.68 5.50 -7.52
N ARG A 50 17.57 6.81 -7.76
CA ARG A 50 16.66 7.72 -7.04
C ARG A 50 15.78 8.56 -7.97
N CYS A 51 15.32 7.99 -9.06
CA CYS A 51 14.28 8.63 -9.85
C CYS A 51 12.90 8.32 -9.22
N ALA A 52 12.52 9.10 -8.21
CA ALA A 52 11.15 9.07 -7.69
C ALA A 52 10.22 9.80 -8.68
N ARG A 53 9.04 9.23 -8.93
CA ARG A 53 7.99 9.96 -9.66
C ARG A 53 7.51 11.14 -8.81
N ALA A 54 7.13 12.23 -9.45
CA ALA A 54 6.50 13.34 -8.76
C ALA A 54 5.17 12.88 -8.13
N CYS A 55 4.83 13.40 -6.94
CA CYS A 55 3.57 13.05 -6.28
C CYS A 55 2.34 13.57 -7.04
N ASN A 56 2.51 14.65 -7.81
CA ASN A 56 1.50 15.17 -8.69
C ASN A 56 2.04 15.09 -10.12
N TYR A 57 1.46 14.20 -10.91
CA TYR A 57 1.81 14.00 -12.30
C TYR A 57 0.55 13.81 -13.14
N THR A 58 0.61 14.28 -14.37
CA THR A 58 -0.44 14.09 -15.37
C THR A 58 0.12 13.23 -16.49
N GLU A 59 -0.47 12.05 -16.68
CA GLU A 59 -0.17 11.17 -17.82
C GLU A 59 -1.26 11.34 -18.87
N TYR A 60 -0.85 11.46 -20.13
CA TYR A 60 -1.75 11.53 -21.28
C TYR A 60 -1.73 10.19 -21.99
N PHE A 61 -2.90 9.58 -22.16
CA PHE A 61 -3.05 8.36 -22.93
C PHE A 61 -3.65 8.69 -24.30
N SER A 62 -2.87 8.51 -25.37
CA SER A 62 -3.31 8.74 -26.74
C SER A 62 -3.67 7.42 -27.43
N ARG A 63 -4.82 7.38 -28.11
CA ARG A 63 -5.16 6.31 -29.07
C ARG A 63 -4.95 6.84 -30.49
N PRO A 64 -3.85 6.48 -31.19
CA PRO A 64 -3.61 6.98 -32.52
C PRO A 64 -4.56 6.31 -33.53
N GLU A 65 -5.34 7.10 -34.25
CA GLU A 65 -6.11 6.63 -35.41
C GLU A 65 -5.42 7.08 -36.71
N ILE A 66 -4.97 6.11 -37.51
CA ILE A 66 -4.41 6.40 -38.83
C ILE A 66 -5.54 6.33 -39.84
N ARG A 67 -6.02 7.49 -40.30
CA ARG A 67 -6.94 7.56 -41.43
C ARG A 67 -6.17 7.88 -42.70
N VAL A 68 -6.12 6.91 -43.62
CA VAL A 68 -5.64 7.17 -44.98
C VAL A 68 -6.74 7.96 -45.69
N SER A 69 -6.70 9.29 -45.55
CA SER A 69 -7.56 10.15 -46.37
C SER A 69 -7.08 10.03 -47.80
N GLY A 70 -7.82 9.26 -48.60
CA GLY A 70 -7.57 9.12 -50.03
C GLY A 70 -7.48 10.51 -50.64
N ILE A 71 -6.26 10.86 -51.08
CA ILE A 71 -5.85 12.06 -51.82
C ILE A 71 -7.03 13.00 -52.12
N THR A 72 -7.46 13.80 -51.13
CA THR A 72 -8.25 14.98 -51.44
C THR A 72 -7.27 15.90 -52.11
N ARG A 73 -7.27 15.87 -53.45
CA ARG A 73 -6.53 16.80 -54.28
C ARG A 73 -6.76 18.18 -53.65
N PRO A 74 -5.69 18.91 -53.27
CA PRO A 74 -5.88 20.28 -52.84
C PRO A 74 -6.71 20.95 -53.94
N ARG A 75 -7.79 21.64 -53.58
CA ARG A 75 -8.58 22.46 -54.51
C ARG A 75 -7.66 23.60 -54.97
N ARG A 76 -6.73 23.26 -55.85
CA ARG A 76 -5.80 24.18 -56.49
C ARG A 76 -6.62 24.95 -57.50
N ASN A 77 -6.72 26.25 -57.25
CA ASN A 77 -6.62 27.23 -58.31
C ASN A 77 -5.50 26.75 -59.27
N PRO A 78 -5.81 26.45 -60.55
CA PRO A 78 -4.90 25.74 -61.42
C PRO A 78 -3.87 26.74 -61.94
N GLN A 79 -2.75 26.86 -61.23
CA GLN A 79 -1.50 27.33 -61.82
C GLN A 79 -0.34 26.97 -60.89
N ASN A 80 0.58 26.18 -61.46
CA ASN A 80 1.94 25.87 -61.03
C ASN A 80 2.17 24.47 -60.43
N ILE A 81 3.00 23.77 -61.20
CA ILE A 81 3.36 22.36 -61.23
C ILE A 81 4.57 22.09 -60.29
N SER A 82 4.85 20.81 -60.07
CA SER A 82 6.10 20.23 -59.56
C SER A 82 6.46 20.47 -58.09
N SER A 83 5.63 19.93 -57.20
CA SER A 83 6.12 19.23 -56.01
C SER A 83 5.03 18.27 -55.53
N THR A 84 5.20 16.97 -55.75
CA THR A 84 4.47 15.91 -55.03
C THR A 84 4.97 15.92 -53.59
N LYS A 85 4.55 16.91 -52.80
CA LYS A 85 4.74 16.89 -51.36
C LYS A 85 3.72 15.92 -50.79
N GLU A 86 4.20 14.86 -50.16
CA GLU A 86 3.38 14.05 -49.29
C GLU A 86 2.92 14.94 -48.13
N PHE A 87 1.61 15.19 -48.05
CA PHE A 87 1.02 15.98 -46.97
C PHE A 87 0.52 15.02 -45.91
N TYR A 88 1.14 15.06 -44.73
CA TYR A 88 0.66 14.35 -43.54
C TYR A 88 -0.09 15.37 -42.67
N SER A 89 -1.37 15.15 -42.42
CA SER A 89 -2.14 15.93 -41.45
C SER A 89 -2.22 15.15 -40.13
N LEU A 90 -1.67 15.71 -39.06
CA LEU A 90 -1.84 15.20 -37.70
C LEU A 90 -2.94 16.02 -37.02
N THR A 91 -4.09 15.39 -36.79
CA THR A 91 -5.19 15.96 -36.00
C THR A 91 -5.13 15.38 -34.60
N LEU A 92 -5.16 16.26 -33.59
CA LEU A 92 -5.20 15.88 -32.18
C LEU A 92 -6.59 16.21 -31.64
N ASP A 93 -7.42 15.18 -31.54
CA ASP A 93 -8.76 15.30 -30.99
C ASP A 93 -8.78 14.76 -29.56
N LEU A 94 -9.27 15.56 -28.62
CA LEU A 94 -9.49 15.11 -27.24
C LEU A 94 -10.87 14.45 -27.17
N GLU A 95 -10.87 13.12 -27.23
CA GLU A 95 -12.11 12.33 -27.32
C GLU A 95 -12.93 12.33 -26.01
N TYR A 96 -12.30 12.54 -24.85
CA TYR A 96 -13.00 12.62 -23.56
C TYR A 96 -12.47 13.74 -22.67
N TRP A 97 -13.40 14.52 -22.12
CA TRP A 97 -13.25 15.13 -20.79
C TRP A 97 -13.90 14.16 -19.80
N PRO A 98 -13.12 13.43 -18.99
CA PRO A 98 -12.61 14.01 -17.74
C PRO A 98 -11.14 13.65 -17.45
N LEU A 99 -10.46 14.47 -16.64
CA LEU A 99 -9.21 14.07 -16.01
C LEU A 99 -9.52 12.92 -15.03
N LEU A 100 -9.20 11.68 -15.39
CA LEU A 100 -9.19 10.59 -14.40
C LEU A 100 -8.13 10.93 -13.34
N GLN A 101 -8.58 11.33 -12.16
CA GLN A 101 -7.71 11.63 -11.04
C GLN A 101 -7.50 10.37 -10.20
N PHE A 102 -6.34 9.75 -10.36
CA PHE A 102 -5.91 8.67 -9.48
C PHE A 102 -5.26 9.28 -8.23
N ARG A 103 -5.86 9.03 -7.06
CA ARG A 103 -5.29 9.41 -5.77
C ARG A 103 -5.01 8.16 -4.96
N ALA A 104 -3.75 7.96 -4.56
CA ALA A 104 -3.42 6.95 -3.58
C ALA A 104 -4.02 7.36 -2.23
N LEU A 105 -4.90 6.51 -1.68
CA LEU A 105 -5.54 6.69 -0.39
C LEU A 105 -4.90 5.70 0.60
N VAL A 106 -4.63 6.18 1.81
CA VAL A 106 -4.17 5.31 2.91
C VAL A 106 -5.41 4.58 3.44
N ILE A 107 -5.41 3.24 3.32
CA ILE A 107 -6.59 2.40 3.62
C ILE A 107 -6.87 2.32 5.13
N PHE A 108 -5.86 2.57 5.96
CA PHE A 108 -6.00 2.63 7.42
C PHE A 108 -5.28 3.86 7.97
N SER A 109 -6.07 4.79 8.49
CA SER A 109 -5.51 5.90 9.27
C SER A 109 -5.09 5.39 10.66
N PHE A 110 -4.05 6.01 11.24
CA PHE A 110 -3.63 5.70 12.61
C PHE A 110 -4.78 5.86 13.62
N THR A 111 -5.69 6.80 13.35
CA THR A 111 -6.90 7.01 14.15
C THR A 111 -7.83 5.80 14.12
N GLU A 112 -8.00 5.15 12.98
CA GLU A 112 -8.86 3.96 12.84
C GLU A 112 -8.24 2.75 13.54
N TYR A 113 -6.91 2.66 13.49
CA TYR A 113 -6.16 1.66 14.26
C TYR A 113 -6.33 1.84 15.77
N LEU A 114 -6.18 3.06 16.28
CA LEU A 114 -6.39 3.34 17.70
C LEU A 114 -7.83 3.06 18.14
N VAL A 115 -8.81 3.49 17.34
CA VAL A 115 -10.24 3.26 17.66
C VAL A 115 -10.55 1.76 17.78
N SER A 116 -10.06 0.94 16.85
CA SER A 116 -10.29 -0.50 16.90
C SER A 116 -9.60 -1.18 18.09
N LEU A 117 -8.35 -0.80 18.40
CA LEU A 117 -7.64 -1.33 19.56
C LEU A 117 -8.25 -0.91 20.89
N MET A 118 -8.61 0.36 21.02
CA MET A 118 -9.21 0.89 22.25
C MET A 118 -10.62 0.34 22.46
N GLY A 119 -11.38 0.09 21.39
CA GLY A 119 -12.69 -0.57 21.48
C GLY A 119 -12.57 -1.99 22.04
N LEU A 120 -11.62 -2.78 21.54
CA LEU A 120 -11.34 -4.12 22.06
C LEU A 120 -10.82 -4.06 23.51
N ALA A 121 -9.81 -3.23 23.76
CA ALA A 121 -9.23 -3.09 25.10
C ALA A 121 -10.28 -2.62 26.12
N GLY A 122 -11.15 -1.68 25.76
CA GLY A 122 -12.23 -1.21 26.62
C GLY A 122 -13.23 -2.30 26.97
N LEU A 123 -13.59 -3.16 26.01
CA LEU A 123 -14.48 -4.31 26.25
C LEU A 123 -13.85 -5.32 27.22
N PHE A 124 -12.58 -5.66 27.01
CA PHE A 124 -11.85 -6.58 27.88
C PHE A 124 -11.62 -6.00 29.28
N ILE A 125 -11.25 -4.72 29.38
CA ILE A 125 -11.05 -4.05 30.68
C ILE A 125 -12.38 -3.92 31.43
N GLY A 126 -13.46 -3.56 30.74
CA GLY A 126 -14.79 -3.44 31.36
C GLY A 126 -15.29 -4.75 31.94
N THR A 127 -15.23 -5.84 31.15
CA THR A 127 -15.62 -7.18 31.63
C THR A 127 -14.69 -7.68 32.73
N SER A 128 -13.38 -7.49 32.59
CA SER A 128 -12.40 -7.84 33.62
C SER A 128 -12.60 -7.08 34.92
N TYR A 129 -13.01 -5.80 34.88
CA TYR A 129 -13.21 -4.99 36.08
C TYR A 129 -14.48 -5.40 36.84
N LEU A 130 -15.59 -5.61 36.12
CA LEU A 130 -16.85 -6.08 36.70
C LEU A 130 -16.68 -7.45 37.35
N THR A 131 -16.02 -8.38 36.65
CA THR A 131 -15.74 -9.72 37.19
C THR A 131 -14.81 -9.67 38.40
N MET A 132 -13.76 -8.85 38.35
CA MET A 132 -12.88 -8.64 39.50
C MET A 132 -13.67 -8.12 40.69
N TYR A 133 -14.48 -7.06 40.52
CA TYR A 133 -15.31 -6.51 41.59
C TYR A 133 -16.25 -7.55 42.21
N GLU A 134 -16.89 -8.39 41.40
CA GLU A 134 -17.78 -9.44 41.88
C GLU A 134 -17.04 -10.53 42.67
N VAL A 135 -15.84 -10.92 42.22
CA VAL A 135 -14.98 -11.87 42.94
C VAL A 135 -14.55 -11.28 44.28
N PHE A 136 -14.10 -10.02 44.31
CA PHE A 136 -13.74 -9.34 45.56
C PHE A 136 -14.94 -9.26 46.52
N TYR A 137 -16.11 -8.85 46.04
CA TYR A 137 -17.30 -8.76 46.89
C TYR A 137 -17.69 -10.12 47.48
N ASN A 138 -17.72 -11.18 46.67
CA ASN A 138 -18.08 -12.51 47.16
C ASN A 138 -17.06 -13.10 48.15
N ILE A 139 -15.76 -12.94 47.90
CA ILE A 139 -14.73 -13.49 48.79
C ILE A 139 -14.69 -12.73 50.12
N PHE A 140 -14.60 -11.41 50.08
CA PHE A 140 -14.41 -10.62 51.30
C PHE A 140 -15.69 -10.51 52.13
N VAL A 141 -16.83 -10.27 51.49
CA VAL A 141 -18.09 -10.01 52.21
C VAL A 141 -18.81 -11.31 52.53
N ARG A 142 -19.01 -12.22 51.57
CA ARG A 142 -19.79 -13.44 51.83
C ARG A 142 -18.96 -14.53 52.49
N VAL A 143 -17.83 -14.91 51.89
CA VAL A 143 -17.00 -15.98 52.43
C VAL A 143 -16.32 -15.53 53.73
N GLY A 144 -15.70 -14.35 53.74
CA GLY A 144 -15.07 -13.78 54.94
C GLY A 144 -16.04 -13.66 56.13
N PHE A 145 -17.23 -13.09 55.92
CA PHE A 145 -18.22 -12.98 57.00
C PHE A 145 -18.76 -14.35 57.45
N SER A 146 -19.05 -15.25 56.51
CA SER A 146 -19.48 -16.62 56.87
C SER A 146 -18.40 -17.39 57.63
N TYR A 147 -17.12 -17.15 57.31
CA TYR A 147 -16.00 -17.80 57.97
C TYR A 147 -15.77 -17.24 59.37
N VAL A 148 -15.89 -15.92 59.56
CA VAL A 148 -15.80 -15.29 60.89
C VAL A 148 -16.97 -15.69 61.80
N VAL A 149 -18.21 -15.71 61.28
CA VAL A 149 -19.40 -16.02 62.09
C VAL A 149 -19.52 -17.51 62.42
N ASN A 150 -19.04 -18.40 61.55
CA ASN A 150 -19.29 -19.85 61.66
C ASN A 150 -18.03 -20.73 61.51
N TRP A 151 -16.88 -20.24 61.97
CA TRP A 151 -15.57 -20.92 61.83
C TRP A 151 -15.58 -22.38 62.33
N ASN A 152 -16.11 -22.60 63.53
CA ASN A 152 -16.12 -23.92 64.19
C ASN A 152 -17.00 -24.96 63.45
N PHE A 153 -18.01 -24.52 62.69
CA PHE A 153 -18.87 -25.39 61.91
C PHE A 153 -18.27 -25.71 60.53
N LEU A 154 -17.57 -24.74 59.93
CA LEU A 154 -16.90 -24.92 58.65
C LEU A 154 -15.71 -25.87 58.74
N GLU A 155 -14.91 -25.80 59.81
CA GLU A 155 -13.83 -26.78 60.05
C GLU A 155 -14.34 -28.23 60.11
N LYS A 156 -15.52 -28.44 60.72
CA LYS A 156 -16.13 -29.77 60.77
C LYS A 156 -16.56 -30.25 59.39
N LYS A 157 -17.17 -29.38 58.58
CA LYS A 157 -17.57 -29.72 57.20
C LYS A 157 -16.39 -29.95 56.26
N PHE A 158 -15.31 -29.18 56.41
CA PHE A 158 -14.09 -29.41 55.62
C PHE A 158 -13.45 -30.76 55.96
N LYS A 159 -13.37 -31.13 57.25
CA LYS A 159 -12.90 -32.45 57.68
C LYS A 159 -13.78 -33.59 57.18
N GLU A 160 -15.11 -33.43 57.20
CA GLU A 160 -16.03 -34.42 56.63
C GLU A 160 -15.88 -34.57 55.11
N GLN A 161 -15.70 -33.48 54.35
CA GLN A 161 -15.45 -33.57 52.91
C GLN A 161 -14.11 -34.22 52.57
N GLU A 162 -13.07 -33.95 53.34
CA GLU A 162 -11.73 -34.53 53.14
C GLU A 162 -11.71 -36.04 53.47
N GLU A 163 -12.54 -36.50 54.41
CA GLU A 163 -12.76 -37.93 54.67
C GLU A 163 -13.57 -38.63 53.57
N ILE A 164 -14.57 -37.95 52.98
CA ILE A 164 -15.36 -38.46 51.85
C ILE A 164 -14.50 -38.56 50.58
N GLU A 165 -13.63 -37.59 50.31
CA GLU A 165 -12.73 -37.60 49.15
C GLU A 165 -11.63 -38.67 49.28
N LYS A 166 -11.21 -39.04 50.50
CA LYS A 166 -10.30 -40.18 50.74
C LYS A 166 -10.95 -41.54 50.62
N THR A 167 -12.28 -41.64 50.77
CA THR A 167 -13.01 -42.93 50.71
C THR A 167 -13.59 -43.24 49.32
N GLN A 168 -13.64 -42.28 48.41
CA GLN A 168 -14.06 -42.52 47.02
C GLN A 168 -12.86 -42.80 46.09
N PRO A 169 -12.74 -44.01 45.49
CA PRO A 169 -11.83 -44.21 44.37
C PRO A 169 -12.28 -43.34 43.18
N PRO A 170 -11.35 -42.90 42.29
CA PRO A 170 -11.65 -41.95 41.23
C PRO A 170 -12.82 -42.44 40.38
N PRO A 171 -13.81 -41.57 40.07
CA PRO A 171 -15.00 -41.99 39.34
C PRO A 171 -14.60 -42.47 37.93
N CYS A 172 -14.98 -43.69 37.60
CA CYS A 172 -14.79 -44.26 36.27
C CYS A 172 -15.49 -43.35 35.24
N ILE A 173 -14.71 -42.82 34.29
CA ILE A 173 -15.22 -41.99 33.19
C ILE A 173 -16.17 -42.85 32.35
N ASN A 174 -17.48 -42.63 32.48
CA ASN A 174 -18.48 -43.33 31.69
C ASN A 174 -18.71 -42.57 30.37
N MET A 175 -17.95 -42.93 29.32
CA MET A 175 -18.10 -42.41 27.96
C MET A 175 -19.31 -43.03 27.24
N SER A 176 -20.50 -42.98 27.85
CA SER A 176 -21.73 -43.31 27.13
C SER A 176 -22.37 -42.02 26.61
N LEU A 177 -21.96 -41.63 25.41
CA LEU A 177 -22.61 -40.57 24.64
C LEU A 177 -24.06 -41.00 24.35
N LYS A 178 -25.03 -40.41 25.05
CA LYS A 178 -26.43 -40.40 24.61
C LYS A 178 -26.51 -39.53 23.35
N LEU A 179 -26.30 -40.15 22.19
CA LEU A 179 -26.63 -39.58 20.89
C LEU A 179 -28.15 -39.36 20.84
N LYS A 180 -28.58 -38.12 21.06
CA LYS A 180 -29.95 -37.68 20.82
C LYS A 180 -30.10 -37.52 19.30
N LYS A 181 -30.74 -38.50 18.66
CA LYS A 181 -31.17 -38.39 17.25
C LYS A 181 -32.26 -37.31 17.18
N HIS A 182 -31.99 -36.25 16.44
CA HIS A 182 -32.98 -35.30 15.95
C HIS A 182 -32.62 -34.94 14.51
#